data_AF-A0A4V5UYF3-F1
#
_entry.id   AF-A0A4V5UYF3-F1
#
_cell.length_a   1.000
_cell.length_b   1.000
_cell.length_c   1.000
_cell.angle_alpha   90.00
_cell.angle_beta   90.00
_cell.angle_gamma   90.00
#
_symmetry.space_group_name_H-M   'P 1'
#
loop_
_entity.id
_entity.type
_entity.pdbx_description
1 polymer ?
#
loop_
_entity_poly.entity_id
_entity_poly.type
_entity_poly.pdbx_seq_one_letter_code
_entity_poly.pdbx_strand_id
1 'polypeptide(L)'
;MVQIKEIFKNFLPNFYKKTSKKIYTKKSFLIVVGYYFSFLIFWLVGKWAGNSEGVISKASNSFINTFSYLMILIILFNIIGFLLFDKKIEFQKYFALGLYFSGMFFCVCIVALLTSLVNGSYETFIFKLFFVIILVTIEVLYNFILVGISLSKSNLSIRDKGANYYINLITIIGGILIVLATQINNENLLHTGMLMAISSFLCVGIFHFPRVIRYWKKPPEVDLNKSIYGNSIEMMKNKKTKK
;
A
#
# COMPACT_ATOMS: atom_id res chain seq x y z
N MET A 1 -12.90 30.10 1.89
CA MET A 1 -12.43 29.02 2.77
C MET A 1 -12.68 27.70 2.05
N VAL A 2 -11.63 26.92 1.73
CA VAL A 2 -11.80 25.64 1.01
C VAL A 2 -12.45 24.64 1.96
N GLN A 3 -13.55 24.01 1.55
CA GLN A 3 -14.21 23.01 2.38
C GLN A 3 -13.37 21.73 2.43
N ILE A 4 -13.18 21.16 3.63
CA ILE A 4 -12.40 19.91 3.83
C ILE A 4 -12.90 18.78 2.92
N LYS A 5 -14.21 18.71 2.68
CA LYS A 5 -14.83 17.74 1.77
C LYS A 5 -14.29 17.83 0.34
N GLU A 6 -13.98 19.03 -0.15
CA GLU A 6 -13.40 19.25 -1.47
C GLU A 6 -11.94 18.82 -1.55
N ILE A 7 -11.20 18.98 -0.45
CA ILE A 7 -9.81 18.51 -0.34
C ILE A 7 -9.79 16.99 -0.46
N PHE A 8 -10.61 16.27 0.29
CA PHE A 8 -10.70 14.81 0.18
C PHE A 8 -11.11 14.34 -1.22
N LYS A 9 -12.06 15.02 -1.87
CA LYS A 9 -12.49 14.70 -3.24
C LYS A 9 -11.35 14.86 -4.26
N ASN A 10 -10.45 15.81 -4.03
CA ASN A 10 -9.34 16.13 -4.92
C ASN A 10 -7.98 15.63 -4.38
N PHE A 11 -7.97 14.81 -3.34
CA PHE A 11 -6.74 14.34 -2.69
C PHE A 11 -5.87 13.52 -3.65
N LEU A 12 -6.49 12.76 -4.57
CA LEU A 12 -5.78 11.88 -5.48
C LEU A 12 -5.26 12.63 -6.72
N PRO A 13 -3.94 12.67 -6.94
CA PRO A 13 -3.35 13.20 -8.16
C PRO A 13 -3.77 12.44 -9.42
N ASN A 14 -3.77 13.13 -10.55
CA ASN A 14 -4.23 12.57 -11.83
C ASN A 14 -3.43 11.35 -12.27
N PHE A 15 -2.11 11.34 -12.06
CA PHE A 15 -1.26 10.22 -12.45
C PHE A 15 -1.55 8.93 -11.64
N TYR A 16 -2.00 9.04 -10.38
CA TYR A 16 -2.43 7.89 -9.57
C TYR A 16 -3.88 7.43 -9.89
N LYS A 17 -4.69 8.22 -10.61
CA LYS A 17 -6.10 7.86 -10.91
C LYS A 17 -6.27 6.58 -11.70
N LYS A 18 -5.36 6.27 -12.63
CA LYS A 18 -5.44 5.04 -13.43
C LYS A 18 -5.27 3.81 -12.53
N THR A 19 -4.24 3.82 -11.71
CA THR A 19 -3.89 2.70 -10.83
C THR A 19 -4.87 2.58 -9.66
N SER A 20 -5.41 3.69 -9.14
CA SER A 20 -6.40 3.69 -8.07
C SER A 20 -7.78 3.14 -8.47
N LYS A 21 -8.04 2.98 -9.77
CA LYS A 21 -9.28 2.37 -10.30
C LYS A 21 -9.13 0.88 -10.62
N LYS A 22 -7.92 0.33 -10.55
CA LYS A 22 -7.64 -1.07 -10.90
C LYS A 22 -8.34 -2.03 -9.93
N ILE A 23 -9.11 -2.96 -10.45
CA ILE A 23 -9.87 -3.95 -9.68
C ILE A 23 -8.91 -5.00 -9.11
N TYR A 24 -9.13 -5.44 -7.88
CA TYR A 24 -8.48 -6.64 -7.35
C TYR A 24 -9.08 -7.88 -8.01
N THR A 25 -8.21 -8.82 -8.35
CA THR A 25 -8.61 -10.10 -8.93
C THR A 25 -8.11 -11.22 -8.03
N LYS A 26 -8.59 -12.45 -8.21
CA LYS A 26 -8.00 -13.63 -7.57
C LYS A 26 -6.48 -13.68 -7.72
N LYS A 27 -5.95 -13.32 -8.89
CA LYS A 27 -4.49 -13.25 -9.13
C LYS A 27 -3.79 -12.27 -8.19
N SER A 28 -4.44 -11.20 -7.76
CA SER A 28 -3.87 -10.23 -6.80
C SER A 28 -3.57 -10.88 -5.45
N PHE A 29 -4.42 -11.79 -4.98
CA PHE A 29 -4.18 -12.55 -3.74
C PHE A 29 -3.01 -13.52 -3.89
N LEU A 30 -2.94 -14.25 -5.02
CA LEU A 30 -1.81 -15.15 -5.29
C LEU A 30 -0.47 -14.42 -5.36
N ILE A 31 -0.44 -13.21 -5.93
CA ILE A 31 0.78 -12.38 -5.97
C ILE A 31 1.24 -12.07 -4.55
N VAL A 32 0.33 -11.65 -3.67
CA VAL A 32 0.66 -11.37 -2.26
C VAL A 32 1.12 -12.63 -1.53
N VAL A 33 0.44 -13.76 -1.74
CA VAL A 33 0.88 -15.06 -1.20
C VAL A 33 2.31 -15.39 -1.66
N GLY A 34 2.61 -15.23 -2.95
CA GLY A 34 3.94 -15.48 -3.50
C GLY A 34 5.02 -14.61 -2.86
N TYR A 35 4.76 -13.32 -2.67
CA TYR A 35 5.70 -12.41 -2.00
C TYR A 35 5.93 -12.79 -0.54
N TYR A 36 4.86 -13.03 0.23
CA TYR A 36 4.99 -13.41 1.64
C TYR A 36 5.64 -14.77 1.81
N PHE A 37 5.34 -15.74 0.96
CA PHE A 37 5.95 -17.06 1.01
C PHE A 37 7.45 -17.00 0.71
N SER A 38 7.83 -16.26 -0.34
CA SER A 38 9.25 -16.06 -0.69
C SER A 38 10.01 -15.33 0.42
N PHE A 39 9.39 -14.28 0.98
CA PHE A 39 9.97 -13.52 2.08
C PHE A 39 10.07 -14.36 3.37
N LEU A 40 9.09 -15.22 3.67
CA LEU A 40 9.12 -16.14 4.80
C LEU A 40 10.24 -17.18 4.65
N ILE A 41 10.44 -17.74 3.46
CA ILE A 41 11.58 -18.64 3.19
C ILE A 41 12.89 -17.91 3.47
N PHE A 42 13.08 -16.73 2.88
CA PHE A 42 14.27 -15.91 3.10
C PHE A 42 14.50 -15.61 4.59
N TRP A 43 13.44 -15.23 5.31
CA TRP A 43 13.44 -14.95 6.75
C TRP A 43 13.88 -16.16 7.58
N LEU A 44 13.35 -17.35 7.27
CA LEU A 44 13.65 -18.58 7.99
C LEU A 44 15.07 -19.10 7.69
N VAL A 45 15.54 -18.96 6.44
CA VAL A 45 16.93 -19.29 6.08
C VAL A 45 17.90 -18.37 6.82
N GLY A 46 17.63 -17.06 6.87
CA GLY A 46 18.44 -16.10 7.63
C GLY A 46 18.48 -16.43 9.13
N LYS A 47 17.34 -16.80 9.71
CA LYS A 47 17.26 -17.29 11.10
C LYS A 47 18.11 -18.54 11.33
N TRP A 48 18.03 -19.53 10.43
CA TRP A 48 18.78 -20.78 10.56
C TRP A 48 20.29 -20.55 10.48
N ALA A 49 20.75 -19.74 9.54
CA ALA A 49 22.16 -19.37 9.41
C ALA A 49 22.66 -18.63 10.67
N GLY A 50 21.95 -17.58 11.11
CA GLY A 50 22.36 -16.80 12.27
C GLY A 50 22.30 -17.56 13.61
N ASN A 51 21.42 -18.56 13.74
CA ASN A 51 21.42 -19.46 14.89
C ASN A 51 22.62 -20.42 14.88
N SER A 52 23.02 -20.90 13.70
CA SER A 52 24.16 -21.81 13.55
C SER A 52 25.48 -21.13 13.90
N GLU A 53 25.60 -19.83 13.62
CA GLU A 53 26.76 -19.00 13.96
C GLU A 53 26.70 -18.40 15.38
N GLY A 54 25.62 -18.62 16.14
CA GLY A 54 25.45 -18.08 17.49
C GLY A 54 25.24 -16.57 17.56
N VAL A 55 24.91 -15.92 16.43
CA VAL A 55 24.75 -14.47 16.30
C VAL A 55 23.38 -13.99 16.80
N ILE A 56 22.36 -14.86 16.77
CA ILE A 56 20.99 -14.50 17.15
C ILE A 56 20.75 -14.70 18.64
N SER A 57 20.46 -13.60 19.35
CA SER A 57 20.05 -13.64 20.75
C SER A 57 18.67 -14.32 20.95
N LYS A 58 18.38 -14.84 22.15
CA LYS A 58 17.06 -15.41 22.48
C LYS A 58 15.92 -14.40 22.26
N ALA A 59 16.14 -13.12 22.57
CA ALA A 59 15.16 -12.06 22.38
C ALA A 59 14.89 -11.79 20.87
N SER A 60 15.95 -11.74 20.06
CA SER A 60 15.86 -11.62 18.61
C SER A 60 15.16 -12.85 18.00
N ASN A 61 15.39 -14.05 18.53
CA ASN A 61 14.72 -15.26 18.08
C ASN A 61 13.20 -15.23 18.35
N SER A 62 12.77 -14.71 19.51
CA SER A 62 11.35 -14.50 19.82
C SER A 62 10.71 -13.52 18.84
N PHE A 63 11.36 -12.38 18.58
CA PHE A 63 10.93 -11.39 17.60
C PHE A 63 10.75 -11.98 16.20
N ILE A 64 11.73 -12.76 15.75
CA ILE A 64 11.71 -13.47 14.47
C ILE A 64 10.54 -14.44 14.38
N ASN A 65 10.24 -15.16 15.46
CA ASN A 65 9.09 -16.07 15.50
C ASN A 65 7.75 -15.32 15.44
N THR A 66 7.61 -14.21 16.18
CA THR A 66 6.40 -13.39 16.15
C THR A 66 6.08 -12.95 14.72
N PHE A 67 7.05 -12.39 14.00
CA PHE A 67 6.85 -11.97 12.61
C PHE A 67 6.61 -13.15 11.66
N SER A 68 7.23 -14.30 11.91
CA SER A 68 6.96 -15.53 11.15
C SER A 68 5.49 -15.95 11.27
N TYR A 69 4.93 -15.95 12.49
CA TYR A 69 3.52 -16.27 12.70
C TYR A 69 2.58 -15.26 12.03
N LEU A 70 2.90 -13.96 12.11
CA LEU A 70 2.12 -12.92 11.43
C LEU A 70 2.13 -13.10 9.91
N MET A 71 3.28 -13.43 9.32
CA MET A 71 3.38 -13.72 7.88
C MET A 71 2.55 -14.95 7.48
N ILE A 72 2.57 -16.02 8.28
CA ILE A 72 1.75 -17.22 8.04
C ILE A 72 0.25 -16.87 8.09
N LEU A 73 -0.19 -16.08 9.08
CA LEU A 73 -1.58 -15.65 9.18
C LEU A 73 -2.02 -14.83 7.94
N ILE A 74 -1.15 -13.95 7.44
CA ILE A 74 -1.41 -13.16 6.23
C ILE A 74 -1.46 -14.05 4.99
N ILE A 75 -0.57 -15.04 4.88
CA ILE A 75 -0.61 -16.03 3.79
C ILE A 75 -1.95 -16.77 3.81
N LEU A 76 -2.36 -17.30 4.96
CA LEU A 76 -3.63 -18.00 5.11
C LEU A 76 -4.83 -17.12 4.76
N PHE A 77 -4.85 -15.88 5.25
CA PHE A 77 -5.90 -14.91 4.90
C PHE A 77 -5.98 -14.68 3.38
N ASN A 78 -4.83 -14.51 2.71
CA ASN A 78 -4.81 -14.28 1.26
C ASN A 78 -5.16 -15.54 0.46
N ILE A 79 -4.85 -16.75 0.94
CA ILE A 79 -5.33 -18.01 0.35
C ILE A 79 -6.86 -18.10 0.45
N ILE A 80 -7.44 -17.80 1.62
CA ILE A 80 -8.89 -17.76 1.80
C ILE A 80 -9.51 -16.72 0.87
N GLY A 81 -8.91 -15.53 0.78
CA GLY A 81 -9.30 -14.48 -0.16
C GLY A 81 -9.28 -14.97 -1.60
N PHE A 82 -8.20 -15.62 -2.04
CA PHE A 82 -8.09 -16.21 -3.38
C PHE A 82 -9.24 -17.19 -3.69
N LEU A 83 -9.57 -18.07 -2.75
CA LEU A 83 -10.61 -19.09 -2.93
C LEU A 83 -12.03 -18.51 -2.97
N LEU A 84 -12.29 -17.47 -2.16
CA LEU A 84 -13.63 -16.97 -1.90
C LEU A 84 -13.99 -15.64 -2.59
N PHE A 85 -13.01 -14.88 -3.08
CA PHE A 85 -13.23 -13.49 -3.56
C PHE A 85 -14.37 -13.38 -4.58
N ASP A 86 -14.39 -14.21 -5.63
CA ASP A 86 -15.46 -14.14 -6.64
C ASP A 86 -16.72 -14.92 -6.23
N LYS A 87 -16.62 -15.82 -5.23
CA LYS A 87 -17.72 -16.70 -4.80
C LYS A 87 -18.64 -16.04 -3.77
N LYS A 88 -18.11 -15.11 -2.98
CA LYS A 88 -18.80 -14.49 -1.84
C LYS A 88 -18.77 -12.96 -1.96
N ILE A 89 -19.67 -12.42 -2.78
CA ILE A 89 -19.75 -10.98 -3.11
C ILE A 89 -19.90 -10.12 -1.86
N GLU A 90 -20.72 -10.55 -0.89
CA GLU A 90 -20.94 -9.86 0.38
C GLU A 90 -19.65 -9.60 1.17
N PHE A 91 -18.66 -10.51 1.04
CA PHE A 91 -17.39 -10.44 1.75
C PHE A 91 -16.26 -9.79 0.94
N GLN A 92 -16.47 -9.48 -0.35
CA GLN A 92 -15.43 -8.90 -1.21
C GLN A 92 -14.81 -7.62 -0.65
N LYS A 93 -15.61 -6.78 0.02
CA LYS A 93 -15.12 -5.55 0.65
C LYS A 93 -14.08 -5.81 1.75
N TYR A 94 -14.25 -6.89 2.53
CA TYR A 94 -13.31 -7.28 3.59
C TYR A 94 -12.05 -7.91 2.99
N PHE A 95 -12.19 -8.76 1.97
CA PHE A 95 -11.03 -9.32 1.27
C PHE A 95 -10.21 -8.25 0.55
N ALA A 96 -10.84 -7.28 -0.10
CA ALA A 96 -10.15 -6.15 -0.73
C ALA A 96 -9.41 -5.27 0.30
N LEU A 97 -10.03 -5.05 1.47
CA LEU A 97 -9.43 -4.32 2.58
C LEU A 97 -8.21 -5.08 3.14
N GLY A 98 -8.37 -6.37 3.42
CA GLY A 98 -7.28 -7.19 3.92
C GLY A 98 -6.13 -7.35 2.93
N LEU A 99 -6.42 -7.44 1.63
CA LEU A 99 -5.40 -7.47 0.58
C LEU A 99 -4.59 -6.16 0.53
N TYR A 100 -5.27 -5.01 0.66
CA TYR A 100 -4.61 -3.70 0.76
C TYR A 100 -3.71 -3.62 1.99
N PHE A 101 -4.23 -3.97 3.17
CA PHE A 101 -3.43 -3.95 4.40
C PHE A 101 -2.30 -4.97 4.40
N SER A 102 -2.47 -6.12 3.74
CA SER A 102 -1.38 -7.08 3.52
C SER A 102 -0.24 -6.44 2.74
N GLY A 103 -0.54 -5.68 1.68
CA GLY A 103 0.48 -4.94 0.93
C GLY A 103 1.22 -3.90 1.79
N MET A 104 0.48 -3.15 2.62
CA MET A 104 1.08 -2.16 3.54
C MET A 104 1.92 -2.83 4.64
N PHE A 105 1.43 -3.94 5.20
CA PHE A 105 2.12 -4.69 6.24
C PHE A 105 3.39 -5.36 5.72
N PHE A 106 3.49 -5.65 4.42
CA PHE A 106 4.72 -6.18 3.83
C PHE A 106 5.90 -5.21 4.03
N CYS A 107 5.67 -3.90 3.93
CA CYS A 107 6.67 -2.88 4.24
C CYS A 107 7.09 -2.93 5.72
N VAL A 108 6.15 -3.20 6.63
CA VAL A 108 6.42 -3.38 8.06
C VAL A 108 7.28 -4.63 8.30
N CYS A 109 7.05 -5.72 7.57
CA CYS A 109 7.90 -6.92 7.62
C CYS A 109 9.34 -6.63 7.16
N ILE A 110 9.53 -5.74 6.18
CA ILE A 110 10.88 -5.30 5.77
C ILE A 110 11.56 -4.49 6.88
N VAL A 111 10.84 -3.61 7.58
CA VAL A 111 11.38 -2.91 8.77
C VAL A 111 11.78 -3.92 9.84
N ALA A 112 10.93 -4.93 10.09
CA ALA A 112 11.22 -6.00 11.05
C ALA A 112 12.48 -6.79 10.67
N LEU A 113 12.74 -7.00 9.37
CA LEU A 113 13.96 -7.66 8.91
C LEU A 113 15.18 -6.86 9.33
N LEU A 114 15.19 -5.56 9.02
CA LEU A 114 16.30 -4.66 9.36
C LEU A 114 16.53 -4.54 10.86
N THR A 115 15.49 -4.72 11.70
CA THR A 115 15.62 -4.63 13.16
C THR A 115 16.00 -5.96 13.79
N SER A 116 15.70 -7.09 13.12
CA SER A 116 16.06 -8.42 13.62
C SER A 116 17.57 -8.64 13.68
N LEU A 117 18.33 -7.86 12.90
CA LEU A 117 19.79 -7.91 12.81
C LEU A 117 20.50 -7.07 13.89
N VAL A 118 19.75 -6.38 14.74
CA VAL A 118 20.28 -5.47 15.77
C VAL A 118 19.86 -5.94 17.17
N ASN A 119 20.72 -5.69 18.15
CA ASN A 119 20.42 -5.90 19.57
C ASN A 119 19.20 -5.07 20.01
N GLY A 120 18.36 -5.62 20.90
CA GLY A 120 17.13 -4.94 21.31
C GLY A 120 16.12 -4.81 20.17
N SER A 121 15.88 -5.91 19.44
CA SER A 121 15.11 -5.90 18.19
C SER A 121 13.70 -5.29 18.33
N TYR A 122 13.00 -5.50 19.45
CA TYR A 122 11.67 -4.93 19.69
C TYR A 122 11.69 -3.40 19.87
N GLU A 123 12.56 -2.89 20.74
CA GLU A 123 12.66 -1.44 21.00
C GLU A 123 13.10 -0.69 19.75
N THR A 124 14.11 -1.23 19.06
CA THR A 124 14.60 -0.68 17.80
C THR A 124 13.51 -0.72 16.72
N PHE A 125 12.72 -1.79 16.66
CA PHE A 125 11.59 -1.89 15.73
C PHE A 125 10.53 -0.83 15.99
N ILE A 126 10.12 -0.63 17.25
CA ILE A 126 9.12 0.39 17.62
C ILE A 126 9.60 1.78 17.22
N PHE A 127 10.86 2.11 17.54
CA PHE A 127 11.44 3.41 17.21
C PHE A 127 11.52 3.63 15.69
N LYS A 128 12.03 2.65 14.93
CA LYS A 128 12.14 2.74 13.47
C LYS A 128 10.77 2.78 12.79
N LEU A 129 9.78 2.06 13.30
CA LEU A 129 8.40 2.11 12.82
C LEU A 129 7.78 3.50 13.06
N PHE A 130 8.03 4.10 14.23
CA PHE A 130 7.57 5.46 14.54
C PHE A 130 8.17 6.49 13.57
N PHE A 131 9.46 6.39 13.27
CA PHE A 131 10.11 7.21 12.25
C PHE A 131 9.43 7.08 10.86
N VAL A 132 9.16 5.84 10.42
CA VAL A 132 8.46 5.59 9.15
C VAL A 132 7.06 6.20 9.14
N ILE A 133 6.31 6.07 10.24
CA ILE A 133 4.96 6.65 10.38
C ILE A 133 5.00 8.18 10.32
N ILE A 134 6.00 8.82 10.94
CA ILE A 134 6.17 10.27 10.87
C ILE A 134 6.35 10.71 9.42
N LEU A 135 7.24 10.08 8.66
CA LEU A 135 7.46 10.43 7.24
C LEU A 135 6.18 10.27 6.41
N VAL A 136 5.45 9.16 6.61
CA VAL A 136 4.17 8.93 5.94
C VAL A 136 3.12 9.99 6.34
N THR A 137 3.10 10.40 7.60
CA THR A 137 2.18 11.45 8.08
C THR A 137 2.50 12.80 7.47
N ILE A 138 3.79 13.14 7.36
CA ILE A 138 4.24 14.37 6.70
C ILE A 138 3.80 14.38 5.23
N GLU A 139 3.88 13.26 4.52
CA GLU A 139 3.38 13.17 3.14
C GLU A 139 1.89 13.46 3.03
N VAL A 140 1.09 12.87 3.93
CA VAL A 140 -0.37 13.09 3.93
C VAL A 140 -0.68 14.57 4.16
N LEU A 141 0.02 15.20 5.11
CA LEU A 141 -0.13 16.63 5.41
C LEU A 141 0.34 17.50 4.24
N TYR A 142 1.49 17.17 3.65
CA TYR A 142 2.02 17.84 2.47
C TYR A 142 1.01 17.84 1.32
N ASN A 143 0.48 16.66 0.96
CA ASN A 143 -0.48 16.55 -0.12
C ASN A 143 -1.82 17.23 0.24
N PHE A 144 -2.23 17.23 1.51
CA PHE A 144 -3.43 17.95 1.95
C PHE A 144 -3.29 19.47 1.75
N ILE A 145 -2.15 20.04 2.14
CA ILE A 145 -1.82 21.46 1.93
C ILE A 145 -1.76 21.79 0.44
N LEU A 146 -1.08 20.94 -0.34
CA LEU A 146 -0.92 21.09 -1.79
C LEU A 146 -2.28 21.14 -2.51
N VAL A 147 -3.22 20.27 -2.12
CA VAL A 147 -4.59 20.26 -2.65
C VAL A 147 -5.34 21.52 -2.22
N GLY A 148 -5.21 21.96 -0.97
CA GLY A 148 -5.80 23.21 -0.48
C GLY A 148 -5.36 24.44 -1.29
N ILE A 149 -4.06 24.55 -1.58
CA ILE A 149 -3.49 25.61 -2.44
C ILE A 149 -4.00 25.49 -3.88
N SER A 150 -4.10 24.28 -4.39
CA SER A 150 -4.58 24.04 -5.76
C SER A 150 -6.04 24.45 -5.93
N LEU A 151 -6.87 24.21 -4.91
CA LEU A 151 -8.29 24.59 -4.90
C LEU A 151 -8.46 26.10 -4.73
N SER A 152 -7.67 26.75 -3.87
CA SER A 152 -7.75 28.21 -3.71
C SER A 152 -7.34 28.98 -4.98
N LYS A 153 -6.44 28.40 -5.79
CA LYS A 153 -6.02 28.96 -7.09
C LYS A 153 -6.83 28.43 -8.28
N SER A 154 -7.86 27.62 -8.06
CA SER A 154 -8.65 26.96 -9.12
C SER A 154 -7.79 26.23 -10.16
N ASN A 155 -6.62 25.70 -9.75
CA ASN A 155 -5.65 25.10 -10.64
C ASN A 155 -5.10 23.79 -10.06
N LEU A 156 -5.76 22.68 -10.40
CA LEU A 156 -5.36 21.33 -9.97
C LEU A 156 -4.04 20.83 -10.56
N SER A 157 -3.49 21.51 -11.57
CA SER A 157 -2.16 21.14 -12.11
C SER A 157 -1.03 21.36 -11.11
N ILE A 158 -1.22 22.26 -10.13
CA ILE A 158 -0.26 22.49 -9.04
C ILE A 158 -0.09 21.22 -8.21
N ARG A 159 -1.20 20.61 -7.79
CA ARG A 159 -1.21 19.30 -7.12
C ARG A 159 -0.54 18.23 -7.97
N ASP A 160 -0.92 18.12 -9.23
CA ASP A 160 -0.44 17.03 -10.08
C ASP A 160 1.06 17.08 -10.34
N LYS A 161 1.63 18.29 -10.45
CA LYS A 161 3.09 18.49 -10.55
C LYS A 161 3.79 18.26 -9.21
N GLY A 162 3.19 18.71 -8.11
CA GLY A 162 3.81 18.70 -6.79
C GLY A 162 3.74 17.37 -6.03
N ALA A 163 2.74 16.53 -6.29
CA ALA A 163 2.45 15.39 -5.41
C ALA A 163 3.55 14.32 -5.32
N ASN A 164 4.47 14.24 -6.30
CA ASN A 164 5.62 13.33 -6.20
C ASN A 164 6.87 13.97 -5.60
N TYR A 165 6.90 15.29 -5.36
CA TYR A 165 8.12 15.95 -4.89
C TYR A 165 8.58 15.42 -3.54
N TYR A 166 7.67 15.22 -2.59
CA TYR A 166 8.03 14.67 -1.29
C TYR A 166 8.53 13.22 -1.40
N ILE A 167 7.80 12.35 -2.10
CA ILE A 167 8.19 10.94 -2.31
C ILE A 167 9.56 10.86 -2.99
N ASN A 168 9.79 11.67 -4.02
CA ASN A 168 11.07 11.73 -4.72
C ASN A 168 12.18 12.26 -3.81
N LEU A 169 11.91 13.32 -3.03
CA LEU A 169 12.88 13.90 -2.10
C LEU A 169 13.35 12.87 -1.07
N ILE A 170 12.42 12.20 -0.38
CA ILE A 170 12.79 11.19 0.62
C ILE A 170 13.50 9.99 -0.01
N THR A 171 13.13 9.61 -1.24
CA THR A 171 13.78 8.50 -1.95
C THR A 171 15.19 8.87 -2.38
N ILE A 172 15.42 10.08 -2.88
CA ILE A 172 16.75 10.58 -3.27
C ILE A 172 17.65 10.70 -2.04
N ILE A 173 17.16 11.32 -0.97
CA ILE A 173 17.92 11.42 0.29
C ILE A 173 18.23 10.02 0.81
N GLY A 174 17.25 9.12 0.83
CA GLY A 174 17.47 7.73 1.24
C GLY A 174 18.53 7.01 0.41
N GLY A 175 18.51 7.19 -0.91
CA GLY A 175 19.53 6.64 -1.81
C GLY A 175 20.93 7.20 -1.54
N ILE A 176 21.05 8.52 -1.33
CA ILE A 176 22.32 9.16 -0.96
C ILE A 176 22.84 8.59 0.36
N LEU A 177 21.97 8.43 1.37
CA LEU A 177 22.36 7.85 2.66
C LEU A 177 22.84 6.41 2.54
N ILE A 178 22.21 5.58 1.69
CA ILE A 178 22.65 4.21 1.41
C ILE A 178 24.04 4.21 0.76
N VAL A 179 24.26 5.05 -0.26
CA VAL A 179 25.55 5.14 -0.94
C VAL A 179 26.64 5.61 0.04
N LEU A 180 26.38 6.68 0.78
CA LEU A 180 27.32 7.18 1.79
C LEU A 180 27.62 6.11 2.84
N ALA A 181 26.61 5.41 3.34
CA ALA A 181 26.78 4.35 4.33
C ALA A 181 27.77 3.27 3.86
N THR A 182 27.75 2.91 2.58
CA THR A 182 28.71 1.94 2.02
C THR A 182 30.13 2.48 1.93
N GLN A 183 30.30 3.79 1.70
CA GLN A 183 31.62 4.43 1.60
C GLN A 183 32.29 4.63 2.96
N ILE A 184 31.51 4.96 3.99
CA ILE A 184 32.01 5.23 5.34
C ILE A 184 31.75 4.10 6.34
N ASN A 185 31.28 2.94 5.85
CA ASN A 185 30.94 1.76 6.64
C ASN A 185 30.05 2.07 7.86
N ASN A 186 28.93 2.76 7.65
CA ASN A 186 28.04 3.21 8.72
C ASN A 186 26.64 2.57 8.62
N GLU A 187 26.38 1.59 9.48
CA GLU A 187 25.13 0.84 9.51
C GLU A 187 23.90 1.70 9.84
N ASN A 188 24.06 2.74 10.66
CA ASN A 188 22.96 3.64 11.03
C ASN A 188 22.49 4.45 9.82
N LEU A 189 23.41 4.91 8.98
CA LEU A 189 23.07 5.60 7.73
C LEU A 189 22.39 4.63 6.75
N LEU A 190 22.88 3.39 6.65
CA LEU A 190 22.28 2.36 5.81
C LEU A 190 20.83 2.09 6.23
N HIS A 191 20.61 1.86 7.52
CA HIS A 191 19.27 1.67 8.09
C HIS A 191 18.36 2.87 7.83
N THR A 192 18.85 4.09 8.05
CA THR A 192 18.05 5.30 7.84
C THR A 192 17.64 5.46 6.38
N GLY A 193 18.57 5.24 5.44
CA GLY A 193 18.26 5.30 4.01
C GLY A 193 17.26 4.24 3.57
N MET A 194 17.37 3.01 4.09
CA MET A 194 16.39 1.95 3.84
C MET A 194 15.00 2.30 4.41
N LEU A 195 14.92 2.88 5.61
CA LEU A 195 13.64 3.34 6.18
C LEU A 195 12.99 4.43 5.32
N MET A 196 13.77 5.38 4.78
CA MET A 196 13.24 6.39 3.86
C MET A 196 12.66 5.79 2.57
N ALA A 197 13.32 4.77 2.02
CA ALA A 197 12.79 4.03 0.88
C ALA A 197 11.50 3.27 1.23
N ILE A 198 11.43 2.65 2.41
CA ILE A 198 10.21 1.97 2.87
C ILE A 198 9.06 2.98 3.06
N SER A 199 9.34 4.15 3.63
CA SER A 199 8.35 5.23 3.75
C SER A 199 7.82 5.67 2.39
N SER A 200 8.66 5.75 1.35
CA SER A 200 8.20 6.14 0.02
C SER A 200 7.23 5.12 -0.59
N PHE A 201 7.46 3.81 -0.39
CA PHE A 201 6.51 2.77 -0.79
C PHE A 201 5.17 2.89 -0.04
N LEU A 202 5.20 3.16 1.27
CA LEU A 202 3.98 3.38 2.06
C LEU A 202 3.22 4.63 1.62
N CYS A 203 3.92 5.71 1.27
CA CYS A 203 3.33 6.92 0.70
C CYS A 203 2.58 6.64 -0.60
N VAL A 204 3.20 5.89 -1.52
CA VAL A 204 2.51 5.41 -2.74
C VAL A 204 1.31 4.54 -2.40
N GLY A 205 1.43 3.69 -1.38
CA GLY A 205 0.37 2.85 -0.84
C GLY A 205 -0.91 3.63 -0.50
N ILE A 206 -0.79 4.81 0.12
CA ILE A 206 -1.95 5.66 0.48
C ILE A 206 -2.79 6.01 -0.75
N PHE A 207 -2.17 6.31 -1.89
CA PHE A 207 -2.88 6.65 -3.13
C PHE A 207 -3.62 5.46 -3.75
N HIS A 208 -3.37 4.24 -3.29
CA HIS A 208 -4.12 3.04 -3.66
C HIS A 208 -5.36 2.78 -2.81
N PHE A 209 -5.54 3.47 -1.68
CA PHE A 209 -6.71 3.30 -0.81
C PHE A 209 -8.07 3.43 -1.53
N PRO A 210 -8.26 4.33 -2.53
CA PRO A 210 -9.51 4.41 -3.29
C PRO A 210 -9.93 3.10 -3.99
N ARG A 211 -8.98 2.20 -4.28
CA ARG A 211 -9.29 0.87 -4.83
C ARG A 211 -10.17 0.06 -3.89
N VAL A 212 -9.94 0.19 -2.59
CA VAL A 212 -10.70 -0.51 -1.54
C VAL A 212 -12.08 0.11 -1.38
N ILE A 213 -12.16 1.44 -1.33
CA ILE A 213 -13.43 2.19 -1.17
C ILE A 213 -14.47 1.80 -2.23
N ARG A 214 -14.03 1.46 -3.45
CA ARG A 214 -14.93 1.01 -4.52
C ARG A 214 -15.79 -0.19 -4.12
N TYR A 215 -15.25 -1.13 -3.34
CA TYR A 215 -15.99 -2.33 -2.90
C TYR A 215 -17.03 -2.03 -1.80
N TRP A 216 -17.00 -0.82 -1.24
CA TRP A 216 -17.98 -0.33 -0.27
C TRP A 216 -19.11 0.45 -0.92
N LYS A 217 -18.95 0.86 -2.18
CA LYS A 217 -20.05 1.46 -2.94
C LYS A 217 -21.02 0.35 -3.34
N LYS A 218 -22.32 0.58 -3.12
CA LYS A 218 -23.35 -0.31 -3.65
C LYS A 218 -23.07 -0.54 -5.14
N PRO A 219 -23.07 -1.79 -5.64
CA PRO A 219 -23.09 -2.00 -7.07
C PRO A 219 -24.25 -1.17 -7.63
N PRO A 220 -24.07 -0.45 -8.75
CA PRO A 220 -25.21 0.18 -9.40
C PRO A 220 -26.27 -0.90 -9.59
N GLU A 221 -27.52 -0.60 -9.25
CA GLU A 221 -28.64 -1.48 -9.56
C GLU A 221 -28.55 -1.79 -11.05
N VAL A 222 -28.14 -3.02 -11.36
CA VAL A 222 -28.29 -3.55 -12.70
C VAL A 222 -29.78 -3.76 -12.82
N ASP A 223 -30.46 -2.79 -13.42
CA ASP A 223 -31.84 -2.93 -13.82
C ASP A 223 -31.90 -4.08 -14.83
N LEU A 224 -32.14 -5.30 -14.33
CA LEU A 224 -32.22 -6.54 -15.11
C LEU A 224 -33.31 -6.46 -16.18
N ASN A 225 -34.24 -5.50 -16.06
CA ASN A 225 -35.28 -5.22 -17.04
C ASN A 225 -34.82 -4.31 -18.19
N LYS A 226 -33.70 -3.59 -18.04
CA LYS A 226 -33.06 -2.90 -19.17
C LYS A 226 -32.13 -3.86 -19.89
N SER A 227 -32.74 -4.81 -20.61
CA SER A 227 -32.00 -5.54 -21.63
C SER A 227 -31.37 -4.54 -22.59
N ILE A 228 -30.08 -4.72 -22.88
CA ILE A 228 -29.33 -3.96 -23.89
C ILE A 228 -30.05 -4.00 -25.26
N TYR A 229 -30.88 -5.01 -25.47
CA TYR A 229 -31.78 -5.18 -26.61
C TYR A 229 -33.07 -4.32 -26.55
N GLY A 230 -33.66 -4.10 -25.37
CA GLY A 230 -34.84 -3.24 -25.22
C GLY A 230 -34.56 -1.79 -25.59
N ASN A 231 -33.43 -1.25 -25.12
CA ASN A 231 -32.99 0.11 -25.42
C ASN A 231 -32.70 0.33 -26.92
N SER A 232 -32.19 -0.69 -27.63
CA SER A 232 -31.92 -0.60 -29.06
C SER A 232 -33.20 -0.71 -29.90
N ILE A 233 -34.18 -1.52 -29.48
CA ILE A 233 -35.50 -1.61 -30.11
C ILE A 233 -36.31 -0.31 -29.90
N GLU A 234 -36.27 0.28 -28.70
CA GLU A 234 -36.92 1.58 -28.43
C GLU A 234 -36.29 2.73 -29.22
N MET A 235 -34.96 2.77 -29.33
CA MET A 235 -34.26 3.76 -30.17
C MET A 235 -34.60 3.60 -31.66
N MET A 236 -34.83 2.37 -32.14
CA MET A 236 -35.27 2.10 -33.52
C MET A 236 -36.74 2.47 -33.75
N LYS A 237 -37.63 2.27 -32.78
CA LYS A 237 -39.03 2.72 -32.87
C LYS A 237 -39.15 4.25 -32.89
N ASN A 238 -38.41 4.96 -32.05
CA ASN A 238 -38.42 6.42 -32.00
C ASN A 238 -37.82 7.09 -33.25
N LYS A 239 -37.05 6.36 -34.06
CA LYS A 239 -36.59 6.85 -35.38
C LYS A 239 -37.63 6.67 -36.48
N LYS A 240 -38.56 5.71 -36.38
CA LYS A 240 -39.60 5.48 -37.39
C LYS A 240 -40.76 6.47 -37.31
N THR A 241 -40.98 7.12 -36.18
CA THR A 241 -42.04 8.13 -35.97
C THR A 241 -41.62 9.55 -36.31
N LYS A 242 -40.37 9.79 -36.73
CA LYS A 242 -39.94 11.05 -37.34
C LYS A 242 -39.97 10.93 -38.87
N LYS A 243 -41.16 10.97 -39.44
CA LYS A 243 -41.40 11.34 -40.83
C LYS A 243 -42.68 12.14 -40.90
#